data_AF-A0A2S6SHN1-F1
#
_entry.id   AF-A0A2S6SHN1-F1
#
_cell.length_a   1.000
_cell.length_b   1.000
_cell.length_c   1.000
_cell.angle_alpha   90.00
_cell.angle_beta   90.00
_cell.angle_gamma   90.00
#
_symmetry.space_group_name_H-M   'P 1'
#
loop_
_entity.id
_entity.type
_entity.pdbx_description
1 polymer ?
#
loop_
_entity_poly.entity_id
_entity_poly.type
_entity_poly.pdbx_seq_one_letter_code
_entity_poly.pdbx_strand_id
1 'polypeptide(L)'
;MFKIKKKTDIFLILLNILSLLYYSSQLLIFTDEFAINNIGFFNHAVAGLCEIIGIIFFSLAIGLIIVLIRGFSNQLPLFSTIFLIDTIISLNFWRYVITDSPGETSIDIITINAYLFSLMGLSMLMLLIRLKNKI
;
A
#
# COMPACT_ATOMS: atom_id res chain seq x y z
N MET A 1 27.27 -4.13 13.06
CA MET A 1 27.08 -5.58 12.85
C MET A 1 25.87 -5.80 11.94
N PHE A 2 26.09 -6.06 10.64
CA PHE A 2 25.01 -6.38 9.70
C PHE A 2 24.45 -7.77 10.03
N LYS A 3 23.41 -7.83 10.88
CA LYS A 3 22.68 -9.08 11.14
C LYS A 3 22.07 -9.52 9.81
N ILE A 4 22.54 -10.62 9.25
CA ILE A 4 22.08 -11.18 7.97
C ILE A 4 20.55 -11.23 8.01
N LYS A 5 19.94 -10.44 7.12
CA LYS A 5 18.48 -10.31 7.00
C LYS A 5 17.95 -11.69 6.59
N LYS A 6 16.97 -12.26 7.29
CA LYS A 6 16.36 -13.52 6.85
C LYS A 6 15.72 -13.27 5.48
N LYS A 7 15.94 -14.16 4.51
CA LYS A 7 15.45 -14.04 3.12
C LYS A 7 13.97 -13.62 3.05
N THR A 8 13.16 -14.14 3.96
CA THR A 8 11.74 -13.80 4.12
C THR A 8 11.47 -12.34 4.49
N ASP A 9 12.31 -11.70 5.32
CA ASP A 9 12.09 -10.29 5.71
C ASP A 9 12.35 -9.37 4.51
N ILE A 10 13.39 -9.69 3.72
CA ILE A 10 13.69 -8.98 2.47
C ILE A 10 12.55 -9.20 1.48
N PHE A 11 12.08 -10.44 1.33
CA PHE A 11 10.96 -10.77 0.45
C PHE A 11 9.69 -9.97 0.80
N LEU A 12 9.33 -9.89 2.09
CA LEU A 12 8.18 -9.11 2.55
C LEU A 12 8.34 -7.61 2.24
N ILE A 13 9.53 -7.03 2.43
CA ILE A 13 9.77 -5.64 2.03
C ILE A 13 9.63 -5.48 0.52
N LEU A 14 10.25 -6.34 -0.28
CA LEU A 14 10.21 -6.23 -1.74
C LEU A 14 8.77 -6.32 -2.26
N LEU A 15 7.95 -7.21 -1.69
CA LEU A 15 6.52 -7.29 -2.01
C LEU A 15 5.81 -5.96 -1.76
N ASN A 16 6.06 -5.31 -0.62
CA ASN A 16 5.47 -4.02 -0.29
C ASN A 16 5.98 -2.89 -1.19
N ILE A 17 7.27 -2.87 -1.51
CA ILE A 17 7.85 -1.90 -2.46
C ILE A 17 7.16 -2.03 -3.82
N LEU A 18 7.08 -3.24 -4.36
CA LEU A 18 6.45 -3.48 -5.67
C LEU A 18 4.98 -3.05 -5.67
N SER A 19 4.25 -3.35 -4.60
CA SER A 19 2.84 -3.00 -4.49
C SER A 19 2.62 -1.48 -4.39
N LEU A 20 3.42 -0.79 -3.54
CA LEU A 20 3.37 0.66 -3.42
C LEU A 20 3.76 1.36 -4.73
N LEU A 21 4.80 0.87 -5.43
CA LEU A 21 5.21 1.42 -6.72
C LEU A 21 4.17 1.16 -7.81
N TYR A 22 3.51 0.00 -7.81
CA TYR A 22 2.42 -0.31 -8.72
C TYR A 22 1.27 0.70 -8.56
N TYR A 23 0.73 0.85 -7.35
CA TYR A 23 -0.35 1.81 -7.10
C TYR A 23 0.09 3.26 -7.31
N SER A 24 1.32 3.61 -6.92
CA SER A 24 1.86 4.95 -7.18
C SER A 24 1.93 5.24 -8.68
N SER A 25 2.36 4.28 -9.50
CA SER A 25 2.42 4.45 -10.95
C SER A 25 1.03 4.58 -11.57
N GLN A 26 0.06 3.79 -11.10
CA GLN A 26 -1.35 3.92 -11.49
C GLN A 26 -1.91 5.32 -11.16
N LEU A 27 -1.54 5.88 -10.01
CA LEU A 27 -2.05 7.16 -9.51
C LEU A 27 -1.30 8.41 -10.03
N LEU A 28 -0.11 8.25 -10.62
CA LEU A 28 0.72 9.36 -11.11
C LEU A 28 0.85 9.42 -12.63
N ILE A 29 0.92 8.24 -13.28
CA ILE A 29 1.17 8.14 -14.73
C ILE A 29 -0.13 7.84 -15.46
N PHE A 30 -0.97 6.99 -14.87
CA PHE A 30 -2.23 6.52 -15.45
C PHE A 30 -3.44 7.04 -14.67
N THR A 31 -3.35 8.27 -14.16
CA THR A 31 -4.35 8.85 -13.24
C THR A 31 -5.75 8.85 -13.84
N ASP A 32 -5.85 9.19 -15.12
CA ASP A 32 -7.10 9.27 -15.86
C ASP A 32 -7.72 7.88 -16.02
N GLU A 33 -6.93 6.90 -16.47
CA GLU A 33 -7.36 5.51 -16.60
C GLU A 33 -7.70 4.90 -15.25
N PHE A 34 -6.94 5.22 -14.20
CA PHE A 34 -7.21 4.76 -12.85
C PHE A 34 -8.53 5.32 -12.33
N ALA A 35 -8.78 6.63 -12.50
CA ALA A 35 -10.00 7.28 -12.06
C ALA A 35 -11.23 6.70 -12.78
N ILE A 36 -11.17 6.55 -14.11
CA ILE A 36 -12.28 5.98 -14.89
C ILE A 36 -12.53 4.52 -14.47
N ASN A 37 -11.49 3.69 -14.37
CA ASN A 37 -11.65 2.26 -14.10
C ASN A 37 -12.01 1.95 -12.64
N ASN A 38 -11.56 2.75 -11.68
CA ASN A 38 -11.72 2.44 -10.24
C ASN A 38 -12.72 3.34 -9.52
N ILE A 39 -12.92 4.58 -9.98
CA ILE A 39 -13.82 5.56 -9.36
C ILE A 39 -15.10 5.72 -10.17
N GLY A 40 -15.06 5.51 -11.49
CA GLY A 40 -16.21 5.58 -12.40
C GLY A 40 -16.38 6.91 -13.12
N PHE A 41 -15.65 7.95 -12.69
CA PHE A 41 -15.64 9.26 -13.33
C PHE A 41 -14.28 9.94 -13.21
N PHE A 42 -14.05 10.91 -14.08
CA PHE A 42 -12.86 11.76 -14.07
C PHE A 42 -13.24 13.22 -13.84
N ASN A 43 -12.54 13.86 -12.92
CA ASN A 43 -12.52 15.31 -12.74
C ASN A 43 -11.13 15.72 -12.24
N HIS A 44 -10.64 16.90 -12.63
CA HIS A 44 -9.33 17.42 -12.23
C HIS A 44 -9.11 17.45 -10.71
N ALA A 45 -10.15 17.70 -9.92
CA ALA A 45 -10.05 17.65 -8.46
C ALA A 45 -9.77 16.22 -7.94
N VAL A 46 -10.44 15.22 -8.53
CA VAL A 46 -10.23 13.80 -8.19
C VAL A 46 -8.84 13.35 -8.67
N ALA A 47 -8.44 13.75 -9.87
CA ALA A 47 -7.11 13.48 -10.41
C ALA A 47 -6.01 14.04 -9.49
N GLY A 48 -6.12 15.30 -9.06
CA GLY A 48 -5.17 15.90 -8.13
C GLY A 48 -5.10 15.17 -6.77
N LEU A 49 -6.23 14.66 -6.27
CA LEU A 49 -6.24 13.84 -5.05
C LEU A 49 -5.57 12.48 -5.27
N CYS A 50 -5.83 11.83 -6.41
CA CYS A 50 -5.16 10.59 -6.80
C CYS A 50 -3.64 10.79 -6.87
N GLU A 51 -3.18 11.86 -7.52
CA GLU A 51 -1.75 12.19 -7.62
C GLU A 51 -1.10 12.40 -6.25
N ILE A 52 -1.76 13.11 -5.33
CA ILE A 52 -1.27 13.30 -3.96
C ILE A 52 -1.10 11.93 -3.27
N ILE A 53 -2.08 11.04 -3.38
CA ILE A 53 -1.98 9.67 -2.83
C ILE A 53 -0.83 8.91 -3.50
N GLY A 54 -0.67 9.05 -4.82
CA GLY A 54 0.42 8.48 -5.59
C GLY A 54 1.80 8.94 -5.12
N ILE A 55 1.97 10.23 -4.80
CA ILE A 55 3.20 10.80 -4.22
C ILE A 55 3.47 10.20 -2.83
N ILE A 56 2.44 10.05 -2.00
CA ILE A 56 2.56 9.44 -0.67
C ILE A 56 3.05 7.99 -0.80
N PHE A 57 2.43 7.19 -1.67
CA PHE A 57 2.85 5.81 -1.90
C PHE A 57 4.27 5.70 -2.46
N PHE A 58 4.63 6.58 -3.40
CA PHE A 58 6.00 6.67 -3.92
C PHE A 58 7.01 6.94 -2.81
N SER A 59 6.69 7.90 -1.94
CA SER A 59 7.54 8.30 -0.82
C SER A 59 7.75 7.16 0.18
N LEU A 60 6.69 6.42 0.50
CA LEU A 60 6.75 5.23 1.34
C LEU A 60 7.60 4.12 0.71
N ALA A 61 7.47 3.90 -0.61
CA ALA A 61 8.29 2.95 -1.35
C ALA A 61 9.78 3.32 -1.30
N ILE A 62 10.14 4.58 -1.51
CA ILE A 62 11.52 5.08 -1.35
C ILE A 62 12.00 4.85 0.09
N GLY A 63 11.16 5.12 1.09
CA GLY A 63 11.47 4.83 2.49
C GLY A 63 11.88 3.38 2.70
N LEU A 64 11.10 2.43 2.16
CA LEU A 64 11.41 1.00 2.23
C LEU A 64 12.70 0.62 1.47
N ILE A 65 12.98 1.25 0.32
CA ILE A 65 14.25 1.06 -0.41
C ILE A 65 15.43 1.50 0.44
N ILE A 66 15.34 2.66 1.12
CA ILE A 66 16.37 3.14 2.03
C ILE A 66 16.60 2.13 3.17
N VAL A 67 15.55 1.52 3.71
CA VAL A 67 15.64 0.46 4.73
C VAL A 67 16.35 -0.80 4.21
N LEU A 68 16.17 -1.15 2.93
CA LEU A 68 16.92 -2.25 2.32
C LEU A 68 18.42 -1.97 2.32
N ILE A 69 18.83 -0.74 2.01
CA ILE A 69 20.23 -0.31 1.93
C ILE A 69 20.85 -0.11 3.32
N ARG A 70 20.20 0.66 4.20
CA ARG A 70 20.76 1.09 5.50
C ARG A 70 20.54 0.09 6.63
N GLY A 71 19.57 -0.82 6.49
CA GLY A 71 19.23 -1.81 7.52
C GLY A 71 17.93 -1.50 8.27
N PHE A 72 17.52 -2.43 9.12
CA PHE A 72 16.20 -2.46 9.78
C PHE A 72 16.12 -1.70 11.11
N SER A 73 17.23 -1.16 11.62
CA SER A 73 17.27 -0.54 12.94
C SER A 73 16.35 0.69 13.00
N ASN A 74 15.50 0.74 14.03
CA ASN A 74 14.60 1.85 14.34
C ASN A 74 13.60 2.23 13.24
N GLN A 75 13.20 1.27 12.39
CA GLN A 75 12.25 1.50 11.29
C GLN A 75 10.78 1.21 11.67
N LEU A 76 10.51 0.96 12.97
CA LEU A 76 9.17 0.66 13.47
C LEU A 76 8.14 1.73 13.08
N PRO A 77 8.43 3.05 13.14
CA PRO A 77 7.49 4.07 12.69
C PRO A 77 7.08 3.89 11.23
N LEU A 78 8.04 3.72 10.32
CA LEU A 78 7.76 3.56 8.88
C LEU A 78 6.90 2.34 8.61
N PHE A 79 7.26 1.18 9.17
CA PHE A 79 6.50 -0.06 8.98
C PHE A 79 5.10 0.03 9.57
N SER A 80 4.96 0.68 10.73
CA SER A 80 3.64 0.88 11.36
C SER A 80 2.77 1.82 10.53
N THR A 81 3.34 2.89 9.98
CA THR A 81 2.61 3.81 9.10
C THR A 81 2.09 3.10 7.87
N ILE A 82 2.92 2.31 7.19
CA ILE A 82 2.48 1.58 5.98
C ILE A 82 1.43 0.54 6.35
N PHE A 83 1.64 -0.24 7.43
CA PHE A 83 0.64 -1.17 7.94
C PHE A 83 -0.72 -0.51 8.18
N LEU A 84 -0.74 0.65 8.84
CA LEU A 84 -1.97 1.38 9.14
C LEU A 84 -2.64 1.89 7.87
N ILE A 85 -1.88 2.47 6.94
CA ILE A 85 -2.42 2.96 5.66
C ILE A 85 -3.10 1.80 4.91
N ASP A 86 -2.39 0.70 4.70
CA ASP A 86 -2.92 -0.45 3.96
C ASP A 86 -4.16 -1.04 4.64
N THR A 87 -4.13 -1.15 5.97
CA THR A 87 -5.27 -1.68 6.74
C THR A 87 -6.49 -0.76 6.67
N ILE A 88 -6.30 0.56 6.83
CA ILE A 88 -7.41 1.52 6.79
C ILE A 88 -8.03 1.60 5.39
N ILE A 89 -7.20 1.57 4.34
CA ILE A 89 -7.68 1.51 2.95
C ILE A 89 -8.46 0.22 2.72
N SER A 90 -7.94 -0.93 3.16
CA SER A 90 -8.63 -2.20 3.03
C SER A 90 -9.98 -2.21 3.75
N LEU A 91 -10.03 -1.71 4.99
CA LEU A 91 -11.28 -1.57 5.75
C LEU A 91 -12.28 -0.65 5.04
N ASN A 92 -11.81 0.41 4.38
CA ASN A 92 -12.66 1.30 3.60
C ASN A 92 -13.28 0.57 2.39
N PHE A 93 -12.49 -0.23 1.66
CA PHE A 93 -13.04 -1.04 0.57
C PHE A 93 -13.99 -2.12 1.07
N TRP A 94 -13.63 -2.84 2.15
CA TRP A 94 -14.52 -3.83 2.75
C TRP A 94 -15.84 -3.24 3.23
N ARG A 95 -15.86 -1.99 3.73
CA ARG A 95 -17.11 -1.28 4.03
C ARG A 95 -18.01 -1.20 2.79
N TYR A 96 -17.48 -0.82 1.63
CA TYR A 96 -18.27 -0.75 0.39
C TYR A 96 -18.74 -2.14 -0.08
N VAL A 97 -17.90 -3.18 0.07
CA VAL A 97 -18.29 -4.57 -0.26
C VAL A 97 -19.42 -5.06 0.63
N ILE A 98 -19.31 -4.89 1.95
CA ILE A 98 -20.28 -5.40 2.93
C ILE A 98 -21.62 -4.66 2.82
N THR A 99 -21.58 -3.37 2.48
CA THR A 99 -22.79 -2.55 2.35
C THR A 99 -23.39 -2.55 0.96
N ASP A 100 -22.80 -3.29 0.02
CA ASP A 100 -23.20 -3.35 -1.40
C ASP A 100 -23.44 -1.95 -1.98
N SER A 101 -22.48 -1.05 -1.75
CA SER A 101 -22.57 0.38 -2.10
C SER A 101 -21.44 0.79 -3.04
N PRO A 102 -21.43 0.33 -4.30
CA PRO A 102 -20.29 0.55 -5.21
C PRO A 102 -20.21 1.97 -5.79
N GLY A 103 -21.25 2.80 -5.64
CA GLY A 103 -21.27 4.15 -6.21
C GLY A 103 -21.20 4.09 -7.74
N GLU A 104 -20.21 4.77 -8.34
CA GLU A 104 -19.99 4.82 -9.79
C GLU A 104 -19.00 3.76 -10.31
N THR A 105 -18.40 2.96 -9.42
CA THR A 105 -17.49 1.87 -9.80
C THR A 105 -18.21 0.51 -9.70
N SER A 106 -17.49 -0.59 -9.97
CA SER A 106 -18.03 -1.94 -9.82
C SER A 106 -17.66 -2.54 -8.47
N ILE A 107 -18.57 -3.32 -7.90
CA ILE A 107 -18.34 -4.05 -6.65
C ILE A 107 -17.18 -5.05 -6.79
N ASP A 108 -16.97 -5.61 -7.98
CA ASP A 108 -15.88 -6.53 -8.28
C ASP A 108 -14.52 -5.85 -8.18
N ILE A 109 -14.37 -4.65 -8.75
CA ILE A 109 -13.13 -3.86 -8.68
C ILE A 109 -12.83 -3.44 -7.24
N ILE A 110 -13.84 -2.99 -6.50
CA ILE A 110 -13.72 -2.68 -5.07
C ILE A 110 -13.24 -3.92 -4.30
N THR A 111 -13.83 -5.08 -4.58
CA THR A 111 -13.51 -6.34 -3.91
C THR A 111 -12.06 -6.77 -4.17
N ILE A 112 -11.58 -6.68 -5.41
CA ILE A 112 -10.19 -6.98 -5.76
C ILE A 112 -9.23 -6.05 -4.98
N ASN A 113 -9.51 -4.75 -4.96
CA ASN A 113 -8.71 -3.80 -4.19
C ASN A 113 -8.75 -4.09 -2.68
N ALA A 114 -9.92 -4.47 -2.12
CA ALA A 114 -10.05 -4.86 -0.72
C ALA A 114 -9.08 -6.00 -0.36
N TYR A 115 -9.03 -7.05 -1.20
CA TYR A 115 -8.13 -8.19 -1.03
C TYR A 115 -6.66 -7.81 -1.17
N LEU A 116 -6.30 -7.00 -2.17
CA LEU A 116 -4.91 -6.56 -2.39
C LEU A 116 -4.37 -5.77 -1.19
N PHE A 117 -5.12 -4.77 -0.72
CA PHE A 117 -4.72 -3.98 0.45
C PHE A 117 -4.75 -4.82 1.75
N SER A 118 -5.66 -5.78 1.88
CA SER A 118 -5.63 -6.76 2.99
C SER A 118 -4.34 -7.58 2.99
N LEU A 119 -3.92 -8.08 1.82
CA LEU A 119 -2.69 -8.86 1.68
C LEU A 119 -1.45 -8.00 2.00
N MET A 120 -1.40 -6.76 1.51
CA MET A 120 -0.33 -5.81 1.82
C MET A 120 -0.25 -5.54 3.34
N GLY A 121 -1.37 -5.20 3.96
CA GLY A 121 -1.46 -5.00 5.41
C GLY A 121 -1.01 -6.22 6.21
N LEU A 122 -1.45 -7.43 5.83
CA LEU A 122 -1.00 -8.68 6.46
C LEU A 122 0.51 -8.90 6.30
N SER A 123 1.07 -8.59 5.13
CA SER A 123 2.50 -8.73 4.88
C SER A 123 3.33 -7.79 5.76
N MET A 124 2.85 -6.55 5.98
CA MET A 124 3.47 -5.60 6.90
C MET A 124 3.29 -6.00 8.36
N LEU A 125 2.14 -6.54 8.75
CA LEU A 125 1.92 -7.07 10.09
C LEU A 125 2.89 -8.21 10.40
N MET A 126 3.08 -9.15 9.46
CA MET A 126 4.07 -10.22 9.59
C MET A 126 5.48 -9.66 9.78
N LEU A 127 5.84 -8.61 9.03
CA LEU A 127 7.13 -7.94 9.16
C LEU A 127 7.28 -7.31 10.56
N LEU A 128 6.27 -6.59 11.05
CA LEU A 128 6.26 -5.97 12.38
C LEU A 128 6.43 -7.00 13.50
N ILE A 129 5.65 -8.09 13.49
CA ILE A 129 5.76 -9.17 14.49
C ILE A 129 7.17 -9.75 14.51
N ARG A 130 7.74 -9.99 13.33
CA ARG A 130 9.08 -10.58 13.19
C ARG A 130 10.21 -9.64 13.59
N LEU A 131 10.00 -8.33 13.51
CA LEU A 131 10.96 -7.32 13.97
C LEU A 131 10.89 -7.12 15.48
N LYS A 132 9.68 -7.15 16.07
CA LYS A 132 9.50 -7.12 17.54
C LYS A 132 10.26 -8.25 18.23
N ASN A 133 10.23 -9.46 17.67
CA ASN A 133 10.94 -10.63 18.24
C ASN A 133 12.48 -10.55 18.14
N LYS A 134 13.05 -9.43 17.69
CA LYS A 134 14.50 -9.23 17.50
C LYS A 134 15.07 -8.02 18.25
N ILE A 135 14.21 -7.19 18.84
CA ILE A 135 14.55 -6.10 19.75
C ILE A 135 14.52 -6.68 21.16
#